data_AF-A0A9D6YER2-F1
#
_entry.id   AF-A0A9D6YER2-F1
#
_cell.length_a   1.000
_cell.length_b   1.000
_cell.length_c   1.000
_cell.angle_alpha   90.00
_cell.angle_beta   90.00
_cell.angle_gamma   90.00
#
_symmetry.space_group_name_H-M   'P 1'
#
loop_
_entity.id
_entity.type
_entity.pdbx_description
1 polymer ?
#
loop_
_entity_poly.entity_id
_entity_poly.type
_entity_poly.pdbx_seq_one_letter_code
_entity_poly.pdbx_strand_id
1 'polypeptide(L)'
;MSADLDNSSRDALGHAWDWFAMHAGQRMQSFNFFLVATAFLVAGYATVLKDHRGVAAAIALLGAWLSVWFNRLEKRTKQLVKAGEAALEPSQQRLANLAGNPHLSILAVVNAKAPGSSSYAVVINVVQWTTFCGFSAGAAYASWPLLAKTTTANLLMLAGGACLLIGLWMAFLAARYESRILGEARLGFAVLGPDENNAEWREKKAQRRWADRFFYAGLVLTSFGVILQTAGAIWSK
;
A
#
# COMPACT_ATOMS: atom_id res chain seq x y z
N MET A 1 -18.67 12.75 41.07
CA MET A 1 -18.02 13.65 40.10
C MET A 1 -16.52 13.41 39.95
N SER A 2 -15.67 13.51 41.00
CA SER A 2 -14.23 13.18 40.87
C SER A 2 -13.97 11.70 40.52
N ALA A 3 -14.68 10.78 41.16
CA ALA A 3 -14.58 9.34 40.88
C ALA A 3 -15.04 8.96 39.45
N ASP A 4 -16.11 9.60 38.94
CA ASP A 4 -16.63 9.34 37.59
C ASP A 4 -15.68 9.83 36.49
N LEU A 5 -15.01 10.96 36.72
CA LEU A 5 -13.99 11.49 35.83
C LEU A 5 -12.72 10.62 35.80
N ASP A 6 -12.40 9.97 36.91
CA ASP A 6 -11.26 9.06 37.00
C ASP A 6 -11.53 7.75 36.27
N ASN A 7 -12.73 7.18 36.46
CA ASN A 7 -13.19 6.00 35.73
C ASN A 7 -13.20 6.22 34.21
N SER A 8 -13.78 7.33 33.74
CA SER A 8 -13.82 7.63 32.30
C SER A 8 -12.44 7.85 31.68
N SER A 9 -11.51 8.46 32.43
CA SER A 9 -10.11 8.63 31.98
C SER A 9 -9.39 7.29 31.85
N ARG A 10 -9.63 6.37 32.80
CA ARG A 10 -9.08 5.01 32.77
C ARG A 10 -9.65 4.21 31.60
N ASP A 11 -10.95 4.30 31.36
CA ASP A 11 -11.62 3.58 30.27
C ASP A 11 -11.17 4.11 28.90
N ALA A 12 -10.99 5.43 28.75
CA ALA A 12 -10.44 6.03 27.54
C ALA A 12 -8.98 5.58 27.27
N LEU A 13 -8.14 5.54 28.32
CA LEU A 13 -6.78 5.03 28.21
C LEU A 13 -6.77 3.54 27.83
N GLY A 14 -7.62 2.74 28.46
CA GLY A 14 -7.77 1.32 28.16
C GLY A 14 -8.18 1.09 26.70
N HIS A 15 -9.19 1.82 26.23
CA HIS A 15 -9.63 1.75 24.84
C HIS A 15 -8.52 2.14 23.84
N ALA A 16 -7.80 3.23 24.10
CA ALA A 16 -6.70 3.67 23.24
C ALA A 16 -5.54 2.66 23.23
N TRP A 17 -5.24 2.04 24.37
CA TRP A 17 -4.23 0.99 24.49
C TRP A 17 -4.64 -0.28 23.73
N ASP A 18 -5.86 -0.75 23.90
CA ASP A 18 -6.37 -1.94 23.21
C ASP A 18 -6.36 -1.75 21.69
N TRP A 19 -6.77 -0.57 21.21
CA TRP A 19 -6.68 -0.21 19.79
C TRP A 19 -5.25 -0.23 19.28
N PHE A 20 -4.32 0.43 20.00
CA PHE A 20 -2.90 0.44 19.65
C PHE A 20 -2.32 -0.98 19.61
N ALA A 21 -2.52 -1.77 20.67
CA ALA A 21 -1.97 -3.11 20.83
C ALA A 21 -2.48 -4.06 19.74
N MET A 22 -3.79 -4.02 19.45
CA MET A 22 -4.40 -4.81 18.38
C MET A 22 -3.73 -4.53 17.02
N HIS A 23 -3.61 -3.25 16.62
CA HIS A 23 -3.05 -2.91 15.31
C HIS A 23 -1.53 -3.07 15.25
N ALA A 24 -0.81 -2.87 16.36
CA ALA A 24 0.61 -3.17 16.45
C ALA A 24 0.87 -4.67 16.26
N GLY A 25 0.04 -5.53 16.87
CA GLY A 25 0.08 -6.98 16.69
C GLY A 25 -0.22 -7.40 15.24
N GLN A 26 -1.30 -6.86 14.66
CA GLN A 26 -1.67 -7.12 13.25
C GLN A 26 -0.54 -6.79 12.28
N ARG A 27 0.23 -5.72 12.54
CA ARG A 27 1.37 -5.31 11.72
C ARG A 27 2.47 -6.37 11.70
N MET A 28 2.88 -6.84 12.88
CA MET A 28 3.92 -7.86 13.01
C MET A 28 3.48 -9.19 12.37
N GLN A 29 2.23 -9.59 12.61
CA GLN A 29 1.67 -10.81 12.03
C GLN A 29 1.62 -10.74 10.49
N SER A 30 1.18 -9.61 9.94
CA SER A 30 1.13 -9.41 8.48
C SER A 30 2.52 -9.45 7.84
N PHE A 31 3.53 -8.89 8.51
CA PHE A 31 4.91 -8.96 8.05
C PHE A 31 5.46 -10.39 8.06
N ASN A 32 5.19 -11.16 9.11
CA ASN A 32 5.59 -12.57 9.18
C ASN A 32 4.96 -13.40 8.05
N PHE A 33 3.66 -13.22 7.79
CA PHE A 33 2.99 -13.89 6.67
C PHE A 33 3.59 -13.50 5.31
N PHE A 34 3.97 -12.24 5.14
CA PHE A 34 4.64 -11.78 3.92
C PHE A 34 5.98 -12.50 3.69
N LEU A 35 6.79 -12.68 4.73
CA LEU A 35 8.08 -13.39 4.63
C LEU A 35 7.88 -14.86 4.28
N VAL A 36 6.94 -15.54 4.93
CA VAL A 36 6.60 -16.94 4.64
C VAL A 36 6.12 -17.09 3.20
N ALA A 37 5.17 -16.26 2.76
CA ALA A 37 4.67 -16.28 1.39
C ALA A 37 5.79 -16.03 0.36
N THR A 38 6.68 -15.07 0.65
CA THR A 38 7.85 -14.78 -0.18
C THR A 38 8.77 -15.99 -0.30
N ALA A 39 9.09 -16.66 0.81
CA ALA A 39 9.93 -17.86 0.80
C ALA A 39 9.33 -18.99 -0.05
N PHE A 40 8.02 -19.24 0.09
CA PHE A 40 7.32 -20.23 -0.73
C PHE A 40 7.34 -19.89 -2.22
N LEU A 41 7.12 -18.62 -2.58
CA LEU A 41 7.14 -18.18 -3.97
C LEU A 41 8.55 -18.26 -4.57
N VAL A 42 9.59 -17.91 -3.82
CA VAL A 42 10.99 -18.07 -4.26
C VAL A 42 11.33 -19.54 -4.48
N ALA A 43 10.95 -20.43 -3.56
CA ALA A 43 11.16 -21.87 -3.71
C ALA A 43 10.43 -22.41 -4.93
N GLY A 44 9.14 -22.09 -5.09
CA GLY A 44 8.35 -22.49 -6.24
C GLY A 44 8.94 -21.99 -7.57
N TYR A 45 9.35 -20.71 -7.62
CA TYR A 45 10.04 -20.13 -8.77
C TYR A 45 11.31 -20.92 -9.14
N ALA A 46 12.17 -21.20 -8.15
CA ALA A 46 13.43 -21.92 -8.38
C ALA A 46 13.19 -23.35 -8.90
N THR A 47 12.17 -24.05 -8.38
CA THR A 47 11.82 -25.41 -8.79
C THR A 47 11.37 -25.46 -10.25
N VAL A 48 10.53 -24.52 -10.71
CA VAL A 48 9.96 -24.59 -12.07
C VAL A 48 10.75 -23.83 -13.14
N LEU A 49 11.77 -23.05 -12.77
CA LEU A 49 12.49 -22.15 -13.68
C LEU A 49 13.16 -22.88 -14.86
N LYS A 50 13.66 -24.09 -14.65
CA LYS A 50 14.38 -24.85 -15.69
C LYS A 50 13.42 -25.48 -16.69
N ASP A 51 12.37 -26.13 -16.20
CA ASP A 51 11.50 -26.97 -17.02
C ASP A 51 10.28 -26.22 -17.55
N HIS A 52 9.79 -25.22 -16.81
CA HIS A 52 8.54 -24.50 -17.12
C HIS A 52 8.69 -22.99 -16.93
N ARG A 53 9.49 -22.35 -17.81
CA ARG A 53 9.78 -20.91 -17.76
C ARG A 53 8.56 -19.99 -17.74
N GLY A 54 7.48 -20.35 -18.45
CA GLY A 54 6.23 -19.57 -18.43
C GLY A 54 5.56 -19.58 -17.04
N VAL A 55 5.56 -20.73 -16.37
CA VAL A 55 5.05 -20.87 -14.99
C VAL A 55 5.93 -20.10 -14.02
N ALA A 56 7.25 -20.16 -14.20
CA ALA A 56 8.20 -19.37 -13.40
C ALA A 56 7.94 -17.86 -13.55
N ALA A 57 7.73 -17.38 -14.77
CA ALA A 57 7.37 -15.97 -15.00
C ALA A 57 6.07 -15.58 -14.30
N ALA A 58 5.04 -16.44 -14.34
CA ALA A 58 3.77 -16.21 -13.65
C ALA A 58 3.93 -16.15 -12.12
N ILE A 59 4.70 -17.06 -11.52
CA ILE A 59 5.02 -17.06 -10.08
C ILE A 59 5.75 -15.76 -9.71
N ALA A 60 6.70 -15.33 -10.53
CA ALA A 60 7.45 -14.12 -10.28
C ALA A 60 6.55 -12.86 -10.37
N LEU A 61 5.67 -12.77 -11.36
CA LEU A 61 4.68 -11.70 -11.44
C LEU A 61 3.73 -11.69 -10.24
N LEU A 62 3.29 -12.87 -9.78
CA LEU A 62 2.48 -13.00 -8.56
C LEU A 62 3.23 -12.49 -7.32
N GLY A 63 4.51 -12.82 -7.18
CA GLY A 63 5.35 -12.33 -6.07
C GLY A 63 5.54 -10.81 -6.09
N ALA A 64 5.75 -10.23 -7.27
CA ALA A 64 5.82 -8.78 -7.43
C ALA A 64 4.46 -8.12 -7.06
N TRP A 65 3.36 -8.66 -7.57
CA TRP A 65 2.01 -8.21 -7.27
C TRP A 65 1.69 -8.24 -5.77
N LEU A 66 1.94 -9.38 -5.11
CA LEU A 66 1.73 -9.53 -3.68
C LEU A 66 2.56 -8.54 -2.86
N SER A 67 3.81 -8.29 -3.25
CA SER A 67 4.68 -7.31 -2.58
C SER A 67 4.06 -5.91 -2.57
N VAL A 68 3.43 -5.49 -3.68
CA VAL A 68 2.71 -4.20 -3.75
C VAL A 68 1.52 -4.18 -2.79
N TRP A 69 0.72 -5.27 -2.73
CA TRP A 69 -0.44 -5.33 -1.84
C TRP A 69 -0.07 -5.34 -0.37
N PHE A 70 0.94 -6.12 0.02
CA PHE A 70 1.45 -6.13 1.39
C PHE A 70 2.04 -4.78 1.79
N ASN A 71 2.70 -4.06 0.89
CA ASN A 71 3.17 -2.69 1.15
C ASN A 71 2.00 -1.72 1.42
N ARG A 72 0.91 -1.84 0.67
CA ARG A 72 -0.29 -1.02 0.90
C ARG A 72 -0.99 -1.36 2.21
N LEU A 73 -1.09 -2.65 2.54
CA LEU A 73 -1.67 -3.12 3.79
C LEU A 73 -0.84 -2.60 4.99
N GLU A 74 0.48 -2.73 4.91
CA GLU A 74 1.42 -2.20 5.91
C GLU A 74 1.27 -0.70 6.14
N LYS A 75 1.15 0.09 5.06
CA LYS A 75 0.90 1.54 5.16
C LYS A 75 -0.41 1.85 5.88
N ARG A 76 -1.47 1.07 5.63
CA ARG A 76 -2.77 1.25 6.31
C ARG A 76 -2.67 0.88 7.78
N THR A 77 -2.05 -0.25 8.12
CA THR A 77 -1.88 -0.68 9.51
C THR A 77 -1.03 0.32 10.29
N LYS A 78 0.03 0.86 9.69
CA LYS A 78 0.82 1.96 10.28
C LYS A 78 -0.02 3.18 10.63
N GLN A 79 -0.97 3.57 9.77
CA GLN A 79 -1.88 4.69 10.05
C GLN A 79 -2.77 4.40 11.26
N LEU A 80 -3.28 3.18 11.39
CA LEU A 80 -4.12 2.76 12.51
C LEU A 80 -3.35 2.74 13.84
N VAL A 81 -2.10 2.26 13.81
CA VAL A 81 -1.19 2.31 14.97
C VAL A 81 -0.93 3.76 15.37
N LYS A 82 -0.63 4.65 14.42
CA LYS A 82 -0.39 6.08 14.70
C LYS A 82 -1.63 6.78 15.27
N ALA A 83 -2.83 6.39 14.86
CA ALA A 83 -4.07 6.89 15.46
C ALA A 83 -4.20 6.46 16.94
N GLY A 84 -3.85 5.22 17.27
CA GLY A 84 -3.78 4.75 18.66
C GLY A 84 -2.73 5.48 19.49
N GLU A 85 -1.53 5.71 18.94
CA GLU A 85 -0.48 6.51 19.59
C GLU A 85 -0.96 7.94 19.89
N ALA A 86 -1.61 8.60 18.92
CA ALA A 86 -2.13 9.96 19.11
C ALA A 86 -3.23 10.01 20.19
N ALA A 87 -4.05 8.98 20.31
CA ALA A 87 -5.06 8.90 21.37
C ALA A 87 -4.45 8.61 22.76
N LEU A 88 -3.31 7.92 22.82
CA LEU A 88 -2.61 7.58 24.05
C LEU A 88 -1.80 8.76 24.64
N GLU A 89 -1.27 9.64 23.79
CA GLU A 89 -0.35 10.71 24.17
C GLU A 89 -0.90 11.65 25.28
N PRO A 90 -2.13 12.21 25.19
CA PRO A 90 -2.67 13.07 26.25
C PRO A 90 -2.83 12.34 27.59
N SER A 91 -3.24 11.07 27.53
CA SER A 91 -3.45 10.25 28.73
C SER A 91 -2.14 9.90 29.42
N GLN A 92 -1.09 9.58 28.65
CA GLN A 92 0.26 9.37 29.19
C GLN A 92 0.83 10.64 29.82
N GLN A 93 0.68 11.79 29.17
CA GLN A 93 1.18 13.06 29.69
C GLN A 93 0.47 13.45 30.99
N ARG A 94 -0.85 13.25 31.07
CA ARG A 94 -1.61 13.47 32.31
C ARG A 94 -1.14 12.54 33.43
N LEU A 95 -0.95 11.25 33.15
CA LEU A 95 -0.45 10.28 34.12
C LEU A 95 0.96 10.63 34.60
N ALA A 96 1.85 11.03 33.69
CA ALA A 96 3.20 11.48 34.03
C ALA A 96 3.18 12.68 34.99
N ASN A 97 2.31 13.66 34.74
CA ASN A 97 2.16 14.84 35.58
C ASN A 97 1.58 14.48 36.96
N LEU A 98 0.55 13.64 37.01
CA LEU A 98 -0.08 13.23 38.28
C LEU A 98 0.85 12.38 39.14
N ALA A 99 1.64 11.49 38.53
CA ALA A 99 2.59 10.64 39.23
C ALA A 99 3.91 11.35 39.56
N GLY A 100 4.12 12.58 39.06
CA GLY A 100 5.41 13.26 39.14
C GLY A 100 6.54 12.48 38.46
N ASN A 101 6.23 11.63 37.48
CA ASN A 101 7.18 10.75 36.81
C ASN A 101 7.15 10.97 35.27
N PRO A 102 8.09 11.74 34.71
CA PRO A 102 8.12 12.03 33.27
C PRO A 102 8.38 10.78 32.41
N HIS A 103 8.91 9.69 32.96
CA HIS A 103 9.16 8.45 32.22
C HIS A 103 7.89 7.71 31.80
N LEU A 104 6.72 8.07 32.36
CA LEU A 104 5.43 7.53 31.92
C LEU A 104 5.00 8.09 30.55
N SER A 105 5.63 9.17 30.06
CA SER A 105 5.44 9.71 28.71
C SER A 105 6.27 8.94 27.67
N ILE A 106 6.05 7.63 27.58
CA ILE A 106 6.84 6.72 26.74
C ILE A 106 6.83 7.15 25.27
N LEU A 107 5.67 7.57 24.75
CA LEU A 107 5.53 8.00 23.36
C LEU A 107 6.39 9.23 23.03
N ALA A 108 6.51 10.18 23.95
CA ALA A 108 7.35 11.36 23.76
C ALA A 108 8.84 10.98 23.64
N VAL A 109 9.30 10.05 24.47
CA VAL A 109 10.68 9.54 24.45
C VAL A 109 10.97 8.74 23.18
N VAL A 110 10.05 7.88 22.74
CA VAL A 110 10.25 7.06 21.53
C VAL A 110 10.15 7.88 20.24
N ASN A 111 9.28 8.90 20.21
CA ASN A 111 9.17 9.79 19.05
C ASN A 111 10.31 10.81 18.97
N ALA A 112 11.00 11.10 20.08
CA ALA A 112 12.26 11.85 20.07
C ALA A 112 13.33 11.01 19.33
N LYS A 113 13.42 11.25 18.02
CA LYS A 113 14.20 10.48 17.05
C LYS A 113 15.62 10.22 17.56
N ALA A 114 15.92 8.98 17.96
CA ALA A 114 17.28 8.59 18.30
C ALA A 114 18.19 8.69 17.06
N PRO A 115 19.30 9.45 17.11
CA PRO A 115 20.19 9.62 15.97
C PRO A 115 20.73 8.26 15.51
N GLY A 116 20.66 7.99 14.22
CA GLY A 116 21.13 6.74 13.61
C GLY A 116 20.15 5.56 13.69
N SER A 117 19.01 5.67 14.38
CA SER A 117 18.01 4.59 14.38
C SER A 117 17.15 4.61 13.12
N SER A 118 17.08 3.48 12.42
CA SER A 118 16.12 3.29 11.33
C SER A 118 14.77 2.91 11.92
N SER A 119 13.72 3.64 11.55
CA SER A 119 12.37 3.25 11.93
C SER A 119 12.06 1.87 11.35
N TYR A 120 11.41 1.01 12.12
CA TYR A 120 10.91 -0.29 11.68
C TYR A 120 10.11 -0.20 10.36
N ALA A 121 9.39 0.91 10.14
CA ALA A 121 8.68 1.17 8.88
C ALA A 121 9.62 1.33 7.66
N VAL A 122 10.81 1.89 7.85
CA VAL A 122 11.81 2.00 6.77
C VAL A 122 12.34 0.62 6.43
N VAL A 123 12.70 -0.17 7.43
CA VAL A 123 13.23 -1.53 7.25
C VAL A 123 12.23 -2.42 6.50
N ILE A 124 10.97 -2.47 6.93
CA ILE A 124 9.93 -3.25 6.23
C ILE A 124 9.76 -2.76 4.79
N ASN A 125 9.71 -1.45 4.57
CA ASN A 125 9.53 -0.91 3.23
C ASN A 125 10.71 -1.27 2.32
N VAL A 126 11.95 -1.23 2.82
CA VAL A 126 13.14 -1.69 2.07
C VAL A 126 13.01 -3.15 1.70
N VAL A 127 12.67 -4.03 2.66
CA VAL A 127 12.48 -5.47 2.41
C VAL A 127 11.41 -5.72 1.34
N GLN A 128 10.25 -5.04 1.42
CA GLN A 128 9.19 -5.22 0.43
C GLN A 128 9.59 -4.73 -0.97
N TRP A 129 10.32 -3.62 -1.05
CA TRP A 129 10.81 -3.11 -2.34
C TRP A 129 11.90 -3.99 -2.94
N THR A 130 12.81 -4.53 -2.12
CA THR A 130 13.81 -5.50 -2.62
C THR A 130 13.13 -6.78 -3.09
N THR A 131 12.13 -7.29 -2.38
CA THR A 131 11.33 -8.44 -2.84
C THR A 131 10.60 -8.14 -4.15
N PHE A 132 9.95 -6.97 -4.28
CA PHE A 132 9.29 -6.55 -5.52
C PHE A 132 10.27 -6.48 -6.70
N CYS A 133 11.44 -5.85 -6.51
CA CYS A 133 12.46 -5.75 -7.53
C CYS A 133 13.02 -7.14 -7.90
N GLY A 134 13.27 -7.99 -6.91
CA GLY A 134 13.76 -9.36 -7.13
C GLY A 134 12.78 -10.19 -7.97
N PHE A 135 11.50 -10.15 -7.64
CA PHE A 135 10.47 -10.83 -8.43
C PHE A 135 10.26 -10.23 -9.81
N SER A 136 10.33 -8.91 -9.95
CA SER A 136 10.24 -8.25 -11.26
C SER A 136 11.40 -8.64 -12.17
N ALA A 137 12.62 -8.70 -11.62
CA ALA A 137 13.80 -9.17 -12.32
C ALA A 137 13.69 -10.67 -12.68
N GLY A 138 13.18 -11.50 -11.76
CA GLY A 138 12.89 -12.90 -12.02
C GLY A 138 11.88 -13.10 -13.16
N ALA A 139 10.80 -12.33 -13.17
CA ALA A 139 9.81 -12.35 -14.24
C ALA A 139 10.43 -11.97 -15.59
N ALA A 140 11.24 -10.91 -15.63
CA ALA A 140 11.95 -10.50 -16.83
C ALA A 140 12.93 -11.59 -17.32
N TYR A 141 13.70 -12.19 -16.41
CA TYR A 141 14.64 -13.26 -16.72
C TYR A 141 13.95 -14.50 -17.29
N ALA A 142 12.87 -14.95 -16.66
CA ALA A 142 12.10 -16.12 -17.12
C ALA A 142 11.41 -15.86 -18.47
N SER A 143 10.99 -14.62 -18.71
CA SER A 143 10.30 -14.21 -19.94
C SER A 143 11.25 -13.93 -21.11
N TRP A 144 12.50 -13.55 -20.85
CA TRP A 144 13.50 -13.21 -21.88
C TRP A 144 13.60 -14.21 -23.05
N PRO A 145 13.80 -15.52 -22.84
CA PRO A 145 13.88 -16.50 -23.93
C PRO A 145 12.54 -16.74 -24.62
N LEU A 146 11.41 -16.49 -23.95
CA LEU A 146 10.08 -16.55 -24.55
C LEU A 146 9.91 -15.38 -25.53
N LEU A 147 10.31 -14.18 -25.10
CA LEU A 147 10.30 -12.96 -25.93
C LEU A 147 11.29 -13.05 -27.11
N ALA A 148 12.46 -13.64 -26.92
CA ALA A 148 13.44 -13.81 -28.00
C ALA A 148 12.95 -14.71 -29.15
N LYS A 149 11.94 -15.55 -28.91
CA LYS A 149 11.30 -16.41 -29.92
C LYS A 149 9.99 -15.84 -30.47
N THR A 150 9.53 -14.68 -29.98
CA THR A 150 8.26 -14.10 -30.44
C THR A 150 8.39 -13.45 -31.81
N THR A 151 7.49 -13.81 -32.73
CA THR A 151 7.24 -13.08 -33.97
C THR A 151 6.71 -11.67 -33.65
N THR A 152 6.85 -10.74 -34.59
CA THR A 152 6.31 -9.37 -34.49
C THR A 152 4.83 -9.34 -34.11
N ALA A 153 4.04 -10.30 -34.61
CA ALA A 153 2.63 -10.45 -34.24
C ALA A 153 2.43 -10.79 -32.75
N ASN A 154 3.20 -11.75 -32.21
CA ASN A 154 3.14 -12.11 -30.79
C ASN A 154 3.62 -10.96 -29.88
N LEU A 155 4.60 -10.19 -30.36
CA LEU A 155 5.12 -9.03 -29.63
C LEU A 155 4.08 -7.91 -29.53
N LEU A 156 3.31 -7.67 -30.59
CA LEU A 156 2.16 -6.75 -30.59
C LEU A 156 1.05 -7.22 -29.65
N MET A 157 0.74 -8.52 -29.63
CA MET A 157 -0.26 -9.06 -28.70
C MET A 157 0.17 -8.95 -27.24
N LEU A 158 1.45 -9.20 -26.93
CA LEU A 158 2.02 -9.05 -25.59
C LEU A 158 2.07 -7.59 -25.14
N ALA A 159 2.53 -6.69 -26.01
CA ALA A 159 2.52 -5.25 -25.73
C ALA A 159 1.09 -4.74 -25.48
N GLY A 160 0.13 -5.18 -26.28
CA GLY A 160 -1.28 -4.84 -26.09
C GLY A 160 -1.84 -5.37 -24.76
N GLY A 161 -1.49 -6.60 -24.38
CA GLY A 161 -1.86 -7.17 -23.08
C GLY A 161 -1.25 -6.40 -21.89
N ALA A 162 0.01 -5.99 -22.00
CA ALA A 162 0.66 -5.17 -20.97
C ALA A 162 -0.02 -3.79 -20.83
N CYS A 163 -0.32 -3.11 -21.95
CA CYS A 163 -1.06 -1.85 -21.95
C CYS A 163 -2.46 -1.99 -21.32
N LEU A 164 -3.17 -3.08 -21.58
CA LEU A 164 -4.45 -3.38 -20.95
C LEU A 164 -4.33 -3.52 -19.43
N LEU A 165 -3.37 -4.30 -18.95
CA LEU A 165 -3.19 -4.53 -17.51
C LEU A 165 -2.79 -3.25 -16.78
N ILE A 166 -1.87 -2.47 -17.36
CA ILE A 166 -1.45 -1.18 -16.79
C ILE A 166 -2.64 -0.20 -16.80
N GLY A 167 -3.41 -0.14 -17.89
CA GLY A 167 -4.57 0.74 -18.01
C GLY A 167 -5.65 0.42 -16.99
N LEU A 168 -5.99 -0.87 -16.83
CA LEU A 168 -6.94 -1.35 -15.83
C LEU A 168 -6.46 -1.04 -14.40
N TRP A 169 -5.17 -1.23 -14.13
CA TRP A 169 -4.58 -0.93 -12.83
C TRP A 169 -4.62 0.57 -12.51
N MET A 170 -4.35 1.44 -13.48
CA MET A 170 -4.46 2.90 -13.33
C MET A 170 -5.91 3.34 -13.07
N ALA A 171 -6.88 2.78 -13.80
CA ALA A 171 -8.29 3.06 -13.58
C ALA A 171 -8.74 2.63 -12.17
N PHE A 172 -8.32 1.44 -11.72
CA PHE A 172 -8.60 0.95 -10.37
C PHE A 172 -7.96 1.85 -9.28
N LEU A 173 -6.73 2.30 -9.50
CA LEU A 173 -6.05 3.24 -8.60
C LEU A 173 -6.78 4.56 -8.49
N ALA A 174 -7.21 5.14 -9.61
CA ALA A 174 -7.95 6.39 -9.65
C ALA A 174 -9.29 6.26 -8.89
N ALA A 175 -10.06 5.20 -9.16
CA ALA A 175 -11.33 4.92 -8.46
C ALA A 175 -11.14 4.76 -6.95
N ARG A 176 -10.07 4.07 -6.53
CA ARG A 176 -9.75 3.92 -5.11
C ARG A 176 -9.30 5.22 -4.47
N TYR A 177 -8.58 6.07 -5.20
CA TYR A 177 -8.14 7.37 -4.70
C TYR A 177 -9.32 8.32 -4.51
N GLU A 178 -10.25 8.32 -5.46
CA GLU A 178 -11.51 9.08 -5.37
C GLU A 178 -12.33 8.64 -4.15
N SER A 179 -12.42 7.34 -3.88
CA SER A 179 -13.12 6.84 -2.67
C SER A 179 -12.50 7.34 -1.35
N ARG A 180 -11.20 7.62 -1.31
CA ARG A 180 -10.53 8.19 -0.12
C ARG A 180 -10.78 9.68 0.03
N ILE A 181 -10.80 10.43 -1.08
CA ILE A 181 -11.10 11.86 -1.06
C ILE A 181 -12.57 12.10 -0.69
N LEU A 182 -13.48 11.30 -1.24
CA LEU A 182 -14.92 11.43 -1.01
C LEU A 182 -15.43 10.73 0.26
N GLY A 183 -14.61 9.87 0.88
CA GLY A 183 -14.99 9.11 2.06
C GLY A 183 -15.37 9.99 3.27
N GLU A 184 -14.80 11.18 3.39
CA GLU A 184 -15.18 12.15 4.43
C GLU A 184 -16.55 12.79 4.18
N ALA A 185 -16.95 12.97 2.91
CA ALA A 185 -18.24 13.54 2.53
C ALA A 185 -19.42 12.56 2.70
N ARG A 186 -19.14 11.25 2.83
CA ARG A 186 -20.17 10.20 2.95
C ARG A 186 -20.74 10.02 4.35
N LEU A 187 -20.21 10.71 5.36
CA LEU A 187 -20.68 10.61 6.76
C LEU A 187 -21.97 11.40 7.05
N GLY A 188 -22.66 11.93 6.03
CA GLY A 188 -23.99 12.52 6.18
C GLY A 188 -24.04 13.89 6.87
N PHE A 189 -22.90 14.41 7.31
CA PHE A 189 -22.79 15.81 7.70
C PHE A 189 -22.79 16.67 6.45
N ALA A 190 -23.74 17.61 6.34
CA ALA A 190 -23.65 18.71 5.40
C ALA A 190 -22.47 19.59 5.82
N VAL A 191 -21.26 19.14 5.48
CA VAL A 191 -20.05 19.94 5.61
C VAL A 191 -20.26 21.10 4.64
N LEU A 192 -20.45 22.31 5.19
CA LEU A 192 -20.42 23.55 4.42
C LEU A 192 -19.18 23.49 3.54
N GLY A 193 -19.36 23.57 2.22
CA GLY A 193 -18.25 23.49 1.27
C GLY A 193 -17.15 24.44 1.73
N PRO A 194 -15.91 23.96 1.94
CA PRO A 194 -14.84 24.81 2.44
C PRO A 194 -14.65 25.99 1.49
N ASP A 195 -14.37 27.17 2.05
CA ASP A 195 -14.09 28.40 1.29
C ASP A 195 -13.09 28.09 0.17
N GLU A 196 -13.40 28.48 -1.07
CA GLU A 196 -12.57 28.21 -2.25
C GLU A 196 -11.14 28.78 -2.10
N ASN A 197 -10.97 29.77 -1.23
CA ASN A 197 -9.68 30.37 -0.92
C ASN A 197 -8.82 29.57 0.09
N ASN A 198 -9.38 28.54 0.73
CA ASN A 198 -8.66 27.69 1.67
C ASN A 198 -7.54 26.90 0.95
N ALA A 199 -6.34 26.92 1.54
CA ALA A 199 -5.20 26.13 1.06
C ALA A 199 -5.51 24.63 0.98
N GLU A 200 -6.27 24.10 1.95
CA GLU A 200 -6.69 22.69 1.97
C GLU A 200 -7.56 22.33 0.76
N TRP A 201 -8.47 23.22 0.38
CA TRP A 201 -9.34 23.02 -0.78
C TRP A 201 -8.54 23.00 -2.08
N ARG A 202 -7.55 23.89 -2.22
CA ARG A 202 -6.65 23.88 -3.39
C ARG A 202 -5.85 22.58 -3.49
N GLU A 203 -5.40 22.03 -2.36
CA GLU A 203 -4.70 20.74 -2.33
C GLU A 203 -5.64 19.59 -2.73
N LYS A 204 -6.84 19.50 -2.14
CA LYS A 204 -7.85 18.49 -2.51
C LYS A 204 -8.24 18.59 -3.99
N LYS A 205 -8.39 19.80 -4.54
CA LYS A 205 -8.69 20.04 -5.97
C LYS A 205 -7.52 19.65 -6.88
N ALA A 206 -6.28 19.85 -6.45
CA ALA A 206 -5.09 19.37 -7.16
C ALA A 206 -5.02 17.84 -7.15
N GLN A 207 -5.27 17.20 -6.01
CA GLN A 207 -5.33 15.76 -5.86
C GLN A 207 -6.43 15.12 -6.71
N ARG A 208 -7.62 15.72 -6.76
CA ARG A 208 -8.71 15.27 -7.64
C ARG A 208 -8.33 15.34 -9.12
N ARG A 209 -7.78 16.48 -9.56
CA ARG A 209 -7.29 16.63 -10.94
C ARG A 209 -6.22 15.61 -11.30
N TRP A 210 -5.37 15.24 -10.34
CA TRP A 210 -4.37 14.19 -10.53
C TRP A 210 -5.04 12.83 -10.72
N ALA A 211 -6.03 12.49 -9.90
CA ALA A 211 -6.80 11.25 -10.02
C ALA A 211 -7.52 11.15 -11.38
N ASP A 212 -8.15 12.24 -11.83
CA ASP A 212 -8.83 12.31 -13.13
C ASP A 212 -7.83 12.04 -14.27
N ARG A 213 -6.65 12.68 -14.23
CA ARG A 213 -5.59 12.43 -15.24
C ARG A 213 -5.15 10.97 -15.25
N PHE A 214 -5.01 10.34 -14.09
CA PHE A 214 -4.66 8.92 -13.99
C PHE A 214 -5.75 8.02 -14.55
N PHE A 215 -7.02 8.35 -14.29
CA PHE A 215 -8.15 7.61 -14.84
C PHE A 215 -8.18 7.69 -16.37
N TYR A 216 -8.09 8.89 -16.95
CA TYR A 216 -8.07 9.07 -18.41
C TYR A 216 -6.83 8.45 -19.06
N ALA A 217 -5.66 8.58 -18.45
CA ALA A 217 -4.46 7.89 -18.93
C ALA A 217 -4.65 6.37 -18.93
N GLY A 218 -5.28 5.82 -17.89
CA GLY A 218 -5.65 4.41 -17.82
C GLY A 218 -6.59 3.98 -18.96
N LEU A 219 -7.63 4.77 -19.25
CA LEU A 219 -8.56 4.52 -20.35
C LEU A 219 -7.88 4.54 -21.72
N VAL A 220 -7.02 5.53 -21.97
CA VAL A 220 -6.26 5.62 -23.22
C VAL A 220 -5.35 4.41 -23.39
N LEU A 221 -4.62 4.03 -22.33
CA LEU A 221 -3.72 2.89 -22.36
C LEU A 221 -4.47 1.57 -22.59
N THR A 222 -5.64 1.42 -21.96
CA THR A 222 -6.52 0.25 -22.15
C THR A 222 -6.98 0.16 -23.60
N SER A 223 -7.46 1.28 -24.16
CA SER A 223 -7.92 1.35 -25.55
C SER A 223 -6.80 1.04 -26.55
N PHE A 224 -5.62 1.61 -26.32
CA PHE A 224 -4.42 1.33 -27.12
C PHE A 224 -4.01 -0.15 -27.04
N GLY A 225 -4.12 -0.75 -25.86
CA GLY A 225 -3.86 -2.18 -25.66
C GLY A 225 -4.76 -3.09 -26.49
N VAL A 226 -6.07 -2.78 -26.55
CA VAL A 226 -7.03 -3.51 -27.42
C VAL A 226 -6.66 -3.40 -28.89
N ILE A 227 -6.30 -2.19 -29.36
CA ILE A 227 -5.93 -1.95 -30.76
C ILE A 227 -4.69 -2.78 -31.12
N LEU A 228 -3.66 -2.77 -30.27
CA LEU A 228 -2.44 -3.57 -30.48
C LEU A 228 -2.72 -5.08 -30.50
N GLN A 229 -3.56 -5.58 -29.60
CA GLN A 229 -3.95 -7.00 -29.62
C GLN A 229 -4.70 -7.38 -30.90
N THR A 230 -5.60 -6.51 -31.37
CA THR A 230 -6.37 -6.72 -32.59
C THR A 230 -5.47 -6.72 -33.82
N ALA A 231 -4.55 -5.76 -33.92
CA ALA A 231 -3.57 -5.69 -35.02
C ALA A 231 -2.63 -6.91 -35.02
N GLY A 232 -2.13 -7.31 -33.86
CA GLY A 232 -1.31 -8.52 -33.71
C GLY A 232 -2.05 -9.79 -34.16
N ALA A 233 -3.33 -9.92 -33.81
CA ALA A 233 -4.15 -11.06 -34.22
C ALA A 233 -4.37 -11.11 -35.75
N ILE A 234 -4.58 -9.95 -36.40
CA ILE A 234 -4.72 -9.87 -37.86
C ILE A 234 -3.42 -10.29 -38.57
N TRP A 235 -2.27 -9.82 -38.09
CA TRP A 235 -0.97 -10.17 -38.69
C TRP A 235 -0.48 -11.60 -38.40
N SER A 236 -1.11 -12.29 -37.45
CA SER A 236 -0.77 -13.68 -37.14
C SER A 236 -1.44 -14.71 -38.07
N LYS A 237 -2.40 -14.28 -38.88
CA LYS A 237 -3.10 -15.10 -39.89
C LYS A 237 -2.37 -15.06 -41.22
#